data_AF-A0A7W1L054-F1
#
_entry.id   AF-A0A7W1L054-F1
#
_cell.length_a   1.000
_cell.length_b   1.000
_cell.length_c   1.000
_cell.angle_alpha   90.00
_cell.angle_beta   90.00
_cell.angle_gamma   90.00
#
_symmetry.space_group_name_H-M   'P 1'
#
loop_
_entity.id
_entity.type
_entity.pdbx_description
1 polymer ?
#
loop_
_entity_poly.entity_id
_entity_poly.type
_entity_poly.pdbx_seq_one_letter_code
_entity_poly.pdbx_strand_id
1 'polypeptide(L)'
;MSLAFADRDLYYGDPYFSPAEPIQGLLSKDYAKERAKLLNRERNDPTVGPGDPYPFQGQTNPYHTLLEKWHTRPTATPPSTPKPTQDTVRPVSQLSMPGASDDDFKRAFYAGTTSVEAADEEGWVVSVTPSGGWVPAVIAGRTGVGLSQRAQSFVTDPSENPFNVIEPGKRPRVTLTPTLALKDGKPFLAFAVQGGDSQDQNLLQFFLNVVEFGMNVQEAAEAPNINSFQMRSSFGEHESRPGRILLAESMPPWVRSELRRMGYELTFEERTSGPINAIQFDRAHGTMWGGSSNHGEDYGLAW
;
A
#
# COMPACT_ATOMS: atom_id res chain seq x y z
N MET A 1 8.63 5.38 -4.98
CA MET A 1 7.27 5.05 -4.47
C MET A 1 6.26 6.14 -4.79
N SER A 2 6.41 7.40 -4.34
CA SER A 2 5.38 8.44 -4.53
C SER A 2 4.91 8.65 -5.98
N LEU A 3 5.81 8.58 -6.97
CA LEU A 3 5.44 8.66 -8.40
C LEU A 3 4.48 7.52 -8.82
N ALA A 4 4.73 6.29 -8.37
CA ALA A 4 3.91 5.14 -8.72
C ALA A 4 2.55 5.19 -8.01
N PHE A 5 2.52 5.64 -6.75
CA PHE A 5 1.27 5.85 -6.04
C PHE A 5 0.44 7.01 -6.60
N ALA A 6 1.07 8.07 -7.09
CA ALA A 6 0.36 9.13 -7.79
C ALA A 6 -0.30 8.61 -9.07
N ASP A 7 0.36 7.71 -9.81
CA ASP A 7 -0.23 7.02 -10.96
C ASP A 7 -1.39 6.10 -10.54
N ARG A 8 -1.22 5.30 -9.47
CA ARG A 8 -2.29 4.49 -8.88
C ARG A 8 -3.51 5.31 -8.51
N ASP A 9 -3.31 6.46 -7.87
CA ASP A 9 -4.38 7.32 -7.35
C ASP A 9 -5.30 7.80 -8.47
N LEU A 10 -4.77 7.99 -9.68
CA LEU A 10 -5.55 8.39 -10.84
C LEU A 10 -6.04 7.20 -11.68
N TYR A 11 -5.18 6.22 -11.98
CA TYR A 11 -5.40 5.28 -13.09
C TYR A 11 -5.96 3.92 -12.69
N TYR A 12 -5.95 3.56 -11.41
CA TYR A 12 -6.32 2.20 -10.97
C TYR A 12 -7.79 2.15 -10.55
N GLY A 13 -8.49 1.09 -10.95
CA GLY A 13 -9.90 0.80 -10.72
C GLY A 13 -10.21 -0.68 -10.90
N ASP A 14 -11.38 -1.00 -11.49
CA ASP A 14 -11.73 -2.38 -11.85
C ASP A 14 -11.39 -2.63 -13.33
N PRO A 15 -10.46 -3.54 -13.65
CA PRO A 15 -10.06 -3.81 -15.04
C PRO A 15 -11.17 -4.42 -15.91
N TYR A 16 -12.28 -4.89 -15.31
CA TYR A 16 -13.44 -5.38 -16.04
C TYR A 16 -14.51 -4.31 -16.31
N PHE A 17 -14.27 -3.07 -15.87
CA PHE A 17 -15.15 -1.93 -16.11
C PHE A 17 -14.43 -0.85 -16.91
N SER A 18 -15.21 -0.05 -17.63
CA SER A 18 -14.67 1.15 -18.27
C SER A 18 -14.48 2.26 -17.24
N PRO A 19 -13.56 3.20 -17.48
CA PRO A 19 -12.54 3.23 -18.54
C PRO A 19 -11.45 2.16 -18.36
N ALA A 20 -10.88 1.68 -19.48
CA ALA A 20 -9.77 0.72 -19.43
C ALA A 20 -8.47 1.41 -18.96
N GLU A 21 -7.84 0.83 -17.94
CA GLU A 21 -6.58 1.29 -17.37
C GLU A 21 -5.44 1.29 -18.41
N PRO A 22 -4.57 2.33 -18.47
CA PRO A 22 -3.46 2.41 -19.41
C PRO A 22 -2.25 1.55 -18.98
N ILE A 23 -2.47 0.27 -18.68
CA ILE A 23 -1.48 -0.64 -18.08
C ILE A 23 -0.24 -0.82 -18.95
N GLN A 24 -0.39 -0.87 -20.28
CA GLN A 24 0.75 -0.99 -21.18
C GLN A 24 1.68 0.22 -21.09
N GLY A 25 1.09 1.42 -21.01
CA GLY A 25 1.84 2.65 -20.81
C GLY A 25 2.48 2.73 -19.43
N LEU A 26 1.73 2.40 -18.38
CA LEU A 26 2.19 2.43 -16.98
C LEU A 26 3.38 1.49 -16.73
N LEU A 27 3.40 0.32 -17.39
CA LEU A 27 4.48 -0.66 -17.27
C LEU A 27 5.57 -0.53 -18.35
N SER A 28 5.48 0.49 -19.22
CA SER A 28 6.48 0.72 -20.25
C SER A 28 7.81 1.16 -19.65
N LYS A 29 8.91 0.58 -20.15
CA LYS A 29 10.28 0.99 -19.77
C LYS A 29 10.54 2.46 -20.11
N ASP A 30 9.97 2.97 -21.19
CA ASP A 30 10.19 4.34 -21.61
C ASP A 30 9.39 5.33 -20.76
N TYR A 31 8.16 4.96 -20.36
CA TYR A 31 7.40 5.73 -19.38
C TYR A 31 8.13 5.77 -18.03
N ALA A 32 8.63 4.62 -17.56
CA ALA A 32 9.41 4.54 -16.32
C ALA A 32 10.66 5.44 -16.36
N LYS A 33 11.38 5.51 -17.49
CA LYS A 33 12.51 6.43 -17.67
C LYS A 33 12.09 7.89 -17.59
N GLU A 34 10.98 8.28 -18.22
CA GLU A 34 10.46 9.65 -18.12
C GLU A 34 10.07 10.00 -16.69
N ARG A 35 9.36 9.10 -15.99
CA ARG A 35 9.01 9.29 -14.58
C ARG A 35 10.25 9.39 -13.69
N ALA A 36 11.28 8.58 -13.94
CA ALA A 36 12.51 8.59 -13.15
C ALA A 36 13.27 9.92 -13.22
N LYS A 37 13.14 10.70 -14.30
CA LYS A 37 13.76 12.05 -14.42
C LYS A 37 13.20 13.04 -13.39
N LEU A 38 12.01 12.79 -12.85
CA LEU A 38 11.38 13.63 -11.84
C LEU A 38 11.96 13.40 -10.43
N LEU A 39 12.78 12.35 -10.25
CA LEU A 39 13.43 12.07 -8.98
C LEU A 39 14.50 13.12 -8.68
N ASN A 40 14.33 13.84 -7.57
CA ASN A 40 15.33 14.75 -7.04
C ASN A 40 16.05 14.10 -5.85
N ARG A 41 17.37 13.95 -5.96
CA ARG A 41 18.22 13.33 -4.93
C ARG A 41 18.48 14.23 -3.72
N GLU A 42 18.19 15.52 -3.83
CA GLU A 42 18.50 16.52 -2.79
C GLU A 42 17.26 17.01 -2.05
N ARG A 43 16.06 16.78 -2.59
CA ARG A 43 14.83 17.33 -2.05
C ARG A 43 13.61 16.47 -2.39
N ASN A 44 12.71 16.31 -1.42
CA ASN A 44 11.39 15.77 -1.64
C ASN A 44 10.50 16.78 -2.38
N ASP A 45 9.72 16.28 -3.34
CA ASP A 45 8.63 17.03 -3.96
C ASP A 45 7.28 16.52 -3.43
N PRO A 46 6.64 17.22 -2.47
CA PRO A 46 5.33 16.83 -1.94
C PRO A 46 4.18 17.04 -2.94
N THR A 47 4.43 17.71 -4.06
CA THR A 47 3.41 18.07 -5.04
C THR A 47 3.36 17.14 -6.25
N VAL A 48 4.19 16.09 -6.26
CA VAL A 48 4.27 15.16 -7.37
C VAL A 48 2.90 14.55 -7.71
N GLY A 49 2.55 14.60 -9.00
CA GLY A 49 1.31 14.08 -9.53
C GLY A 49 1.48 12.84 -10.41
N PRO A 50 0.36 12.26 -10.87
CA PRO A 50 0.36 11.24 -11.92
C PRO A 50 1.05 11.76 -13.19
N GLY A 51 1.73 10.87 -13.91
CA GLY A 51 2.27 11.15 -15.24
C GLY A 51 1.26 10.85 -16.34
N ASP A 52 1.70 10.96 -17.59
CA ASP A 52 0.88 10.59 -18.76
C ASP A 52 1.39 9.29 -19.42
N PRO A 53 0.79 8.13 -19.13
CA PRO A 53 1.19 6.85 -19.71
C PRO A 53 0.63 6.61 -21.13
N TYR A 54 -0.39 7.35 -21.58
CA TYR A 54 -1.09 7.05 -22.83
C TYR A 54 -0.21 7.12 -24.10
N PRO A 55 0.70 8.10 -24.24
CA PRO A 55 1.64 8.13 -25.37
C PRO A 55 2.50 6.87 -25.47
N PHE A 56 2.80 6.22 -24.34
CA PHE A 56 3.64 5.01 -24.27
C PHE A 56 2.88 3.71 -24.61
N GLN A 57 1.58 3.82 -24.91
CA GLN A 57 0.75 2.76 -25.48
C GLN A 57 0.07 3.20 -26.79
N GLY A 58 0.57 4.26 -27.43
CA GLY A 58 0.10 4.73 -28.73
C GLY A 58 -1.29 5.37 -28.73
N GLN A 59 -1.69 5.99 -27.61
CA GLN A 59 -3.00 6.60 -27.44
C GLN A 59 -2.89 8.06 -26.97
N THR A 60 -3.97 8.82 -27.14
CA THR A 60 -4.12 10.17 -26.56
C THR A 60 -4.82 10.07 -25.21
N ASN A 61 -4.31 10.76 -24.20
CA ASN A 61 -4.89 10.73 -22.87
C ASN A 61 -6.24 11.48 -22.80
N PRO A 62 -7.37 10.80 -22.51
CA PRO A 62 -8.67 11.45 -22.38
C PRO A 62 -8.80 12.29 -21.09
N TYR A 63 -7.86 12.14 -20.16
CA TYR A 63 -7.82 12.82 -18.85
C TYR A 63 -6.78 13.94 -18.77
N HIS A 64 -6.29 14.47 -19.90
CA HIS A 64 -5.28 15.54 -19.91
C HIS A 64 -5.69 16.75 -19.05
N THR A 65 -6.94 17.21 -19.18
CA THR A 65 -7.48 18.32 -18.37
C THR A 65 -7.50 17.99 -16.87
N LEU A 66 -7.67 16.71 -16.51
CA LEU A 66 -7.65 16.27 -15.12
C LEU A 66 -6.21 16.23 -14.60
N LEU A 67 -5.24 15.79 -15.41
CA LEU A 67 -3.81 15.83 -15.07
C LEU A 67 -3.34 17.26 -14.79
N GLU A 68 -3.70 18.23 -15.64
CA GLU A 68 -3.34 19.65 -15.46
C GLU A 68 -3.89 20.25 -14.16
N LYS A 69 -5.07 19.78 -13.73
CA LYS A 69 -5.76 20.24 -12.51
C LYS A 69 -5.46 19.35 -11.32
N TRP A 70 -4.60 18.33 -11.49
CA TRP A 70 -4.30 17.41 -10.42
C TRP A 70 -3.55 18.15 -9.31
N HIS A 71 -4.05 17.99 -8.10
CA HIS A 71 -3.47 18.58 -6.91
C HIS A 71 -3.53 17.55 -5.81
N THR A 72 -2.39 17.35 -5.15
CA THR A 72 -2.31 16.55 -3.94
C THR A 72 -3.01 17.35 -2.84
N ARG A 73 -4.27 17.03 -2.55
CA ARG A 73 -5.05 17.70 -1.49
C ARG A 73 -4.56 17.18 -0.13
N PRO A 74 -3.94 18.02 0.71
CA PRO A 74 -3.91 17.72 2.14
C PRO A 74 -5.35 17.88 2.61
N THR A 75 -6.00 16.81 3.08
CA THR A 75 -7.23 16.98 3.85
C THR A 75 -6.87 17.78 5.10
N ALA A 76 -7.45 18.97 5.20
CA ALA A 76 -7.16 19.93 6.24
C ALA A 76 -7.37 19.31 7.63
N THR A 77 -6.47 19.62 8.55
CA THR A 77 -6.72 19.56 9.99
C THR A 77 -8.06 20.25 10.28
N PRO A 78 -8.92 19.72 11.14
CA PRO A 78 -10.20 20.37 11.44
C PRO A 78 -10.02 21.46 12.48
N PRO A 79 -11.01 22.35 12.59
CA PRO A 79 -11.03 23.35 13.65
C PRO A 79 -11.06 22.67 15.02
N SER A 80 -10.25 23.21 15.94
CA SER A 80 -10.21 22.84 17.35
C SER A 80 -11.63 22.79 17.96
N THR A 81 -12.08 21.62 18.37
CA THR A 81 -13.21 21.44 19.30
C THR A 81 -12.84 20.40 20.38
N PRO A 82 -13.44 20.49 21.58
CA PRO A 82 -12.78 20.08 22.83
C PRO A 82 -12.68 18.56 23.00
N LYS A 83 -11.63 18.14 23.72
CA LYS A 83 -11.37 16.74 24.12
C LYS A 83 -12.61 16.09 24.76
N PRO A 84 -13.07 14.94 24.27
CA PRO A 84 -13.98 14.09 25.03
C PRO A 84 -13.20 13.20 26.00
N THR A 85 -13.83 12.93 27.14
CA THR A 85 -13.35 12.11 28.25
C THR A 85 -13.10 10.65 27.85
N GLN A 86 -12.11 10.03 28.52
CA GLN A 86 -11.73 8.62 28.38
C GLN A 86 -12.92 7.68 28.63
N ASP A 87 -12.89 6.52 27.96
CA ASP A 87 -13.76 5.34 28.14
C ASP A 87 -14.92 5.10 27.16
N THR A 88 -14.76 5.39 25.87
CA THR A 88 -15.58 4.74 24.83
C THR A 88 -14.74 4.26 23.65
N VAL A 89 -14.81 2.96 23.35
CA VAL A 89 -14.30 2.37 22.11
C VAL A 89 -15.09 2.99 20.96
N ARG A 90 -14.45 3.85 20.16
CA ARG A 90 -15.11 4.53 19.04
C ARG A 90 -15.34 3.56 17.88
N PRO A 91 -16.54 3.52 17.30
CA PRO A 91 -16.79 2.77 16.08
C PRO A 91 -15.97 3.35 14.91
N VAL A 92 -15.49 2.51 13.98
CA VAL A 92 -14.70 2.94 12.80
C VAL A 92 -15.43 3.96 11.94
N SER A 93 -16.76 3.93 11.92
CA SER A 93 -17.58 4.96 11.27
C SER A 93 -17.39 6.38 11.83
N GLN A 94 -16.84 6.53 13.04
CA GLN A 94 -16.54 7.83 13.67
C GLN A 94 -15.05 8.19 13.66
N LEU A 95 -14.19 7.31 13.12
CA LEU A 95 -12.74 7.56 13.00
C LEU A 95 -12.37 8.38 11.76
N SER A 96 -13.31 8.49 10.81
CA SER A 96 -13.13 9.20 9.55
C SER A 96 -13.84 10.57 9.54
N MET A 97 -14.29 11.07 10.68
CA MET A 97 -14.81 12.44 10.76
C MET A 97 -13.68 13.44 10.48
N PRO A 98 -13.98 14.65 9.96
CA PRO A 98 -13.01 15.73 9.87
C PRO A 98 -12.44 15.99 11.28
N GLY A 99 -11.28 15.39 11.56
CA GLY A 99 -10.60 15.48 12.87
C GLY A 99 -10.04 14.25 13.47
N ALA A 100 -9.91 13.22 12.65
CA ALA A 100 -8.99 12.12 12.88
C ALA A 100 -7.66 12.63 13.45
N SER A 101 -7.34 12.14 14.65
CA SER A 101 -5.98 12.23 15.19
C SER A 101 -5.02 11.49 14.27
N ASP A 102 -3.71 11.72 14.42
CA ASP A 102 -2.70 10.96 13.68
C ASP A 102 -2.85 9.44 13.87
N ASP A 103 -3.30 9.01 15.05
CA ASP A 103 -3.56 7.60 15.36
C ASP A 103 -4.77 7.06 14.58
N ASP A 104 -5.80 7.88 14.36
CA ASP A 104 -6.98 7.48 13.60
C ASP A 104 -6.65 7.30 12.11
N PHE A 105 -5.88 8.23 11.55
CA PHE A 105 -5.36 8.13 10.19
C PHE A 105 -4.51 6.87 10.01
N LYS A 106 -3.53 6.65 10.89
CA LYS A 106 -2.67 5.45 10.84
C LYS A 106 -3.48 4.17 10.92
N ARG A 107 -4.40 4.05 11.88
CA ARG A 107 -5.23 2.85 12.02
C ARG A 107 -6.06 2.56 10.76
N ALA A 108 -6.58 3.60 10.10
CA ALA A 108 -7.28 3.43 8.83
C ALA A 108 -6.32 3.00 7.72
N PHE A 109 -5.17 3.68 7.57
CA PHE A 109 -4.16 3.40 6.55
C PHE A 109 -3.64 1.95 6.60
N TYR A 110 -3.46 1.42 7.80
CA TYR A 110 -3.01 0.05 8.06
C TYR A 110 -4.16 -0.96 8.32
N ALA A 111 -5.41 -0.61 8.01
CA ALA A 111 -6.58 -1.40 8.40
C ALA A 111 -6.50 -2.90 8.03
N GLY A 112 -7.07 -3.71 8.94
CA GLY A 112 -6.82 -5.14 9.08
C GLY A 112 -6.92 -5.96 7.80
N THR A 113 -5.95 -6.82 7.61
CA THR A 113 -5.84 -7.80 6.52
C THR A 113 -5.05 -8.96 7.13
N THR A 114 -5.18 -10.18 6.63
CA THR A 114 -4.24 -11.25 7.00
C THR A 114 -3.56 -11.78 5.73
N SER A 115 -2.47 -12.50 5.90
CA SER A 115 -1.70 -13.09 4.80
C SER A 115 -1.43 -14.55 5.12
N VAL A 116 -1.50 -15.41 4.10
CA VAL A 116 -1.13 -16.82 4.23
C VAL A 116 -0.29 -17.21 3.03
N GLU A 117 0.88 -17.77 3.32
CA GLU A 117 1.78 -18.36 2.35
C GLU A 117 1.87 -19.86 2.65
N ALA A 118 1.65 -20.69 1.63
CA ALA A 118 1.72 -22.14 1.76
C ALA A 118 2.36 -22.77 0.51
N ALA A 119 3.11 -23.84 0.73
CA ALA A 119 3.67 -24.65 -0.34
C ALA A 119 3.82 -26.11 0.12
N ASP A 120 3.91 -27.04 -0.82
CA ASP A 120 4.05 -28.47 -0.54
C ASP A 120 5.07 -29.19 -1.44
N GLU A 121 5.33 -30.46 -1.13
CA GLU A 121 6.29 -31.31 -1.86
C GLU A 121 5.86 -31.64 -3.30
N GLU A 122 4.56 -31.55 -3.62
CA GLU A 122 4.05 -31.73 -4.98
C GLU A 122 4.29 -30.50 -5.86
N GLY A 123 4.70 -29.38 -5.25
CA GLY A 123 5.03 -28.13 -5.93
C GLY A 123 3.87 -27.14 -6.00
N TRP A 124 2.81 -27.32 -5.22
CA TRP A 124 1.80 -26.28 -5.05
C TRP A 124 2.38 -25.09 -4.30
N VAL A 125 1.98 -23.89 -4.71
CA VAL A 125 2.34 -22.63 -4.07
C VAL A 125 1.10 -21.74 -4.02
N VAL A 126 0.77 -21.26 -2.83
CA VAL A 126 -0.40 -20.42 -2.56
C VAL A 126 0.05 -19.19 -1.79
N SER A 127 -0.18 -18.01 -2.38
CA SER A 127 -0.08 -16.71 -1.71
C SER A 127 -1.45 -16.07 -1.70
N VAL A 128 -1.97 -15.75 -0.51
CA VAL A 128 -3.29 -15.13 -0.36
C VAL A 128 -3.28 -14.04 0.69
N THR A 129 -4.08 -12.99 0.43
CA THR A 129 -4.21 -11.83 1.32
C THR A 129 -5.70 -11.56 1.61
N PRO A 130 -6.37 -12.41 2.41
CA PRO A 130 -7.79 -12.22 2.70
C PRO A 130 -8.03 -11.05 3.66
N SER A 131 -9.18 -10.37 3.49
CA SER A 131 -9.55 -9.21 4.30
C SER A 131 -11.06 -8.94 4.20
N GLY A 132 -11.57 -8.08 5.09
CA GLY A 132 -12.99 -7.74 5.21
C GLY A 132 -13.50 -7.94 6.64
N GLY A 133 -14.77 -7.62 6.88
CA GLY A 133 -15.41 -7.84 8.17
C GLY A 133 -14.81 -7.05 9.34
N TRP A 134 -14.14 -5.92 9.07
CA TRP A 134 -13.50 -5.09 10.09
C TRP A 134 -14.49 -4.61 11.13
N VAL A 135 -14.09 -4.66 12.40
CA VAL A 135 -14.96 -4.21 13.51
C VAL A 135 -14.81 -2.70 13.69
N PRO A 136 -15.94 -1.97 13.84
CA PRO A 136 -17.33 -2.40 13.74
C PRO A 136 -17.74 -2.72 12.31
N ALA A 137 -18.42 -3.86 12.14
CA ALA A 137 -19.10 -4.24 10.92
C ALA A 137 -20.59 -4.39 11.21
N VAL A 138 -21.43 -4.17 10.20
CA VAL A 138 -22.81 -4.63 10.24
C VAL A 138 -22.78 -6.17 10.20
N ILE A 139 -23.38 -6.82 11.19
CA ILE A 139 -23.49 -8.28 11.20
C ILE A 139 -24.60 -8.70 10.22
N ALA A 140 -24.31 -9.68 9.37
CA ALA A 140 -25.27 -10.26 8.45
C ALA A 140 -26.35 -11.04 9.22
N GLY A 141 -27.42 -10.36 9.61
CA GLY A 141 -28.51 -10.94 10.39
C GLY A 141 -28.02 -11.50 11.73
N ARG A 142 -28.19 -12.81 11.94
CA ARG A 142 -27.77 -13.53 13.17
C ARG A 142 -26.58 -14.46 12.96
N THR A 143 -25.85 -14.31 11.85
CA THR A 143 -24.78 -15.25 11.44
C THR A 143 -23.49 -15.10 12.23
N GLY A 144 -23.27 -13.94 12.88
CA GLY A 144 -21.97 -13.58 13.45
C GLY A 144 -20.94 -13.13 12.41
N VAL A 145 -21.29 -13.09 11.11
CA VAL A 145 -20.40 -12.66 10.03
C VAL A 145 -20.52 -11.15 9.83
N GLY A 146 -19.41 -10.42 9.99
CA GLY A 146 -19.33 -9.00 9.67
C GLY A 146 -19.31 -8.75 8.17
N LEU A 147 -20.19 -7.88 7.68
CA LEU A 147 -20.19 -7.43 6.28
C LEU A 147 -18.94 -6.60 5.98
N SER A 148 -18.39 -6.80 4.79
CA SER A 148 -17.23 -6.04 4.32
C SER A 148 -17.54 -4.56 4.15
N GLN A 149 -16.57 -3.71 4.47
CA GLN A 149 -16.63 -2.26 4.29
C GLN A 149 -15.81 -1.80 3.08
N ARG A 150 -15.43 -2.73 2.17
CA ARG A 150 -14.49 -2.45 1.08
C ARG A 150 -14.99 -1.42 0.07
N ALA A 151 -16.30 -1.22 -0.03
CA ALA A 151 -16.87 -0.19 -0.90
C ALA A 151 -16.38 1.23 -0.56
N GLN A 152 -15.85 1.47 0.64
CA GLN A 152 -15.23 2.74 1.01
C GLN A 152 -13.99 3.08 0.18
N SER A 153 -13.39 2.12 -0.53
CA SER A 153 -12.24 2.37 -1.40
C SER A 153 -12.63 2.99 -2.74
N PHE A 154 -13.92 3.04 -3.08
CA PHE A 154 -14.41 3.82 -4.23
C PHE A 154 -14.36 5.31 -3.94
N VAL A 155 -14.18 6.10 -4.99
CA VAL A 155 -14.50 7.54 -4.96
C VAL A 155 -15.94 7.78 -5.43
N THR A 156 -16.50 8.92 -5.06
CA THR A 156 -17.82 9.36 -5.53
C THR A 156 -17.76 10.48 -6.57
N ASP A 157 -16.59 11.12 -6.73
CA ASP A 157 -16.32 12.13 -7.75
C ASP A 157 -15.32 11.59 -8.80
N PRO A 158 -15.70 11.51 -10.09
CA PRO A 158 -14.79 11.16 -11.19
C PRO A 158 -13.54 12.05 -11.30
N SER A 159 -13.57 13.27 -10.75
CA SER A 159 -12.39 14.14 -10.69
C SER A 159 -11.34 13.65 -9.68
N GLU A 160 -11.71 12.77 -8.77
CA GLU A 160 -10.77 12.16 -7.83
C GLU A 160 -10.09 10.95 -8.45
N ASN A 161 -10.85 10.06 -9.07
CA ASN A 161 -10.33 8.91 -9.82
C ASN A 161 -11.43 8.42 -10.78
N PRO A 162 -11.28 8.64 -12.11
CA PRO A 162 -12.31 8.26 -13.08
C PRO A 162 -12.42 6.75 -13.30
N PHE A 163 -11.44 5.96 -12.85
CA PHE A 163 -11.39 4.50 -13.00
C PHE A 163 -12.08 3.79 -11.82
N ASN A 164 -12.18 4.44 -10.66
CA ASN A 164 -12.63 3.86 -9.40
C ASN A 164 -13.83 4.60 -8.80
N VAL A 165 -14.69 5.17 -9.65
CA VAL A 165 -16.00 5.69 -9.26
C VAL A 165 -16.94 4.52 -8.93
N ILE A 166 -17.75 4.65 -7.88
CA ILE A 166 -18.74 3.65 -7.48
C ILE A 166 -19.80 3.40 -8.57
N GLU A 167 -19.97 2.13 -8.95
CA GLU A 167 -20.94 1.71 -9.97
C GLU A 167 -21.52 0.32 -9.62
N PRO A 168 -22.77 0.00 -9.99
CA PRO A 168 -23.35 -1.32 -9.77
C PRO A 168 -22.54 -2.43 -10.44
N GLY A 169 -22.20 -3.48 -9.68
CA GLY A 169 -21.46 -4.64 -10.17
C GLY A 169 -19.95 -4.45 -10.30
N LYS A 170 -19.46 -3.21 -10.16
CA LYS A 170 -18.03 -2.89 -10.16
C LYS A 170 -17.38 -3.28 -8.84
N ARG A 171 -16.15 -3.75 -8.89
CA ARG A 171 -15.33 -4.00 -7.69
C ARG A 171 -14.55 -2.74 -7.35
N PRO A 172 -14.42 -2.38 -6.06
CA PRO A 172 -13.54 -1.28 -5.68
C PRO A 172 -12.09 -1.67 -5.97
N ARG A 173 -11.25 -0.69 -6.30
CA ARG A 173 -9.80 -0.84 -6.17
C ARG A 173 -9.49 -1.29 -4.75
N VAL A 174 -8.80 -2.42 -4.59
CA VAL A 174 -8.44 -2.98 -3.29
C VAL A 174 -6.93 -2.88 -3.04
N THR A 175 -6.54 -2.91 -1.77
CA THR A 175 -5.14 -2.92 -1.35
C THR A 175 -4.51 -4.31 -1.32
N LEU A 176 -5.32 -5.37 -1.49
CA LEU A 176 -4.92 -6.77 -1.30
C LEU A 176 -4.02 -7.22 -2.44
N THR A 177 -2.77 -7.58 -2.13
CA THR A 177 -1.72 -7.81 -3.14
C THR A 177 -0.85 -9.03 -2.75
N PRO A 178 -1.39 -10.26 -2.83
CA PRO A 178 -0.56 -11.46 -2.69
C PRO A 178 0.44 -11.53 -3.85
N THR A 179 1.69 -11.91 -3.57
CA THR A 179 2.76 -11.83 -4.57
C THR A 179 3.49 -13.16 -4.73
N LEU A 180 3.64 -13.58 -5.99
CA LEU A 180 4.49 -14.70 -6.39
C LEU A 180 5.56 -14.18 -7.36
N ALA A 181 6.81 -14.11 -6.91
CA ALA A 181 7.94 -13.79 -7.75
C ALA A 181 8.49 -15.06 -8.40
N LEU A 182 8.76 -14.98 -9.71
CA LEU A 182 9.35 -16.05 -10.50
C LEU A 182 10.79 -15.72 -10.88
N LYS A 183 11.65 -16.75 -10.89
CA LYS A 183 13.00 -16.70 -11.45
C LYS A 183 13.13 -17.82 -12.48
N ASP A 184 13.51 -17.45 -13.71
CA ASP A 184 13.60 -18.38 -14.85
C ASP A 184 12.29 -19.17 -15.07
N GLY A 185 11.15 -18.49 -14.92
CA GLY A 185 9.81 -19.07 -15.09
C GLY A 185 9.36 -20.00 -13.96
N LYS A 186 10.10 -20.09 -12.85
CA LYS A 186 9.78 -20.97 -11.71
C LYS A 186 9.59 -20.17 -10.41
N PRO A 187 8.77 -20.65 -9.46
CA PRO A 187 8.60 -19.99 -8.16
C PRO A 187 9.94 -19.72 -7.48
N PHE A 188 10.10 -18.50 -6.99
CA PHE A 188 11.28 -18.04 -6.28
C PHE A 188 10.93 -17.49 -4.89
N LEU A 189 9.90 -16.65 -4.80
CA LEU A 189 9.34 -16.16 -3.54
C LEU A 189 7.81 -16.15 -3.62
N ALA A 190 7.13 -16.64 -2.60
CA ALA A 190 5.72 -16.39 -2.34
C ALA A 190 5.63 -15.53 -1.07
N PHE A 191 5.00 -14.36 -1.14
CA PHE A 191 5.04 -13.39 -0.05
C PHE A 191 3.87 -12.42 -0.07
N ALA A 192 3.39 -12.09 1.12
CA ALA A 192 2.32 -11.13 1.34
C ALA A 192 2.47 -10.47 2.71
N VAL A 193 1.73 -9.39 2.92
CA VAL A 193 1.78 -8.60 4.15
C VAL A 193 0.41 -8.02 4.46
N GLN A 194 0.14 -7.80 5.74
CA GLN A 194 -1.02 -7.04 6.20
C GLN A 194 -0.73 -5.53 6.14
N GLY A 195 -1.75 -4.68 6.29
CA GLY A 195 -1.53 -3.24 6.47
C GLY A 195 -1.99 -2.34 5.31
N GLY A 196 -3.10 -2.69 4.66
CA GLY A 196 -3.77 -1.76 3.74
C GLY A 196 -2.85 -1.13 2.70
N ASP A 197 -2.72 0.19 2.75
CA ASP A 197 -1.96 1.00 1.79
C ASP A 197 -0.43 0.87 1.92
N SER A 198 0.08 0.22 2.98
CA SER A 198 1.50 -0.09 3.13
C SER A 198 1.92 -1.38 2.43
N GLN A 199 1.00 -2.19 1.90
CA GLN A 199 1.31 -3.54 1.43
C GLN A 199 2.39 -3.55 0.34
N ASP A 200 2.15 -2.94 -0.82
CA ASP A 200 3.14 -2.88 -1.90
C ASP A 200 4.37 -2.03 -1.55
N GLN A 201 4.28 -1.14 -0.55
CA GLN A 201 5.46 -0.42 -0.03
C GLN A 201 6.41 -1.37 0.69
N ASN A 202 5.86 -2.21 1.56
CA ASN A 202 6.60 -3.17 2.36
C ASN A 202 7.10 -4.32 1.49
N LEU A 203 6.26 -4.86 0.60
CA LEU A 203 6.61 -5.99 -0.26
C LEU A 203 7.70 -5.61 -1.28
N LEU A 204 7.70 -4.38 -1.80
CA LEU A 204 8.78 -3.93 -2.68
C LEU A 204 10.13 -3.90 -1.94
N GLN A 205 10.16 -3.36 -0.72
CA GLN A 205 11.38 -3.30 0.08
C GLN A 205 11.86 -4.70 0.49
N PHE A 206 10.94 -5.57 0.93
CA PHE A 206 11.22 -6.98 1.19
C PHE A 206 11.83 -7.67 -0.03
N PHE A 207 11.22 -7.52 -1.21
CA PHE A 207 11.71 -8.15 -2.42
C PHE A 207 13.12 -7.67 -2.76
N LEU A 208 13.38 -6.35 -2.68
CA LEU A 208 14.71 -5.77 -2.89
C LEU A 208 15.73 -6.24 -1.85
N ASN A 209 15.33 -6.39 -0.58
CA ASN A 209 16.18 -6.97 0.47
C ASN A 209 16.70 -8.36 0.08
N VAL A 210 15.84 -9.19 -0.51
CA VAL A 210 16.26 -10.51 -1.00
C VAL A 210 17.09 -10.41 -2.28
N VAL A 211 16.61 -9.72 -3.32
CA VAL A 211 17.21 -9.82 -4.66
C VAL A 211 18.39 -8.88 -4.92
N GLU A 212 18.42 -7.74 -4.26
CA GLU A 212 19.46 -6.71 -4.44
C GLU A 212 20.46 -6.72 -3.28
N PHE A 213 19.96 -6.87 -2.04
CA PHE A 213 20.79 -6.79 -0.84
C PHE A 213 21.21 -8.16 -0.27
N GLY A 214 20.76 -9.26 -0.88
CA GLY A 214 21.22 -10.62 -0.56
C GLY A 214 20.80 -11.14 0.81
N MET A 215 19.78 -10.53 1.43
CA MET A 215 19.23 -10.99 2.71
C MET A 215 18.51 -12.33 2.52
N ASN A 216 18.57 -13.19 3.53
CA ASN A 216 17.69 -14.36 3.56
C ASN A 216 16.23 -13.94 3.82
N VAL A 217 15.29 -14.86 3.64
CA VAL A 217 13.84 -14.57 3.76
C VAL A 217 13.43 -13.99 5.12
N GLN A 218 14.03 -14.47 6.22
CA GLN A 218 13.71 -13.97 7.58
C GLN A 218 14.33 -12.60 7.82
N GLU A 219 15.61 -12.41 7.45
CA GLU A 219 16.28 -11.11 7.52
C GLU A 219 15.51 -10.05 6.73
N ALA A 220 15.07 -10.38 5.51
CA ALA A 220 14.28 -9.48 4.68
C ALA A 220 12.91 -9.16 5.27
N ALA A 221 12.25 -10.14 5.92
CA ALA A 221 10.95 -9.97 6.56
C ALA A 221 11.02 -9.07 7.80
N GLU A 222 12.14 -9.07 8.53
CA GLU A 222 12.35 -8.25 9.73
C GLU A 222 13.08 -6.92 9.46
N ALA A 223 13.61 -6.74 8.26
CA ALA A 223 14.36 -5.54 7.90
C ALA A 223 13.48 -4.27 8.04
N PRO A 224 14.01 -3.18 8.64
CA PRO A 224 13.30 -1.91 8.73
C PRO A 224 12.86 -1.38 7.36
N ASN A 225 11.57 -1.07 7.23
CA ASN A 225 10.99 -0.46 6.04
C ASN A 225 10.64 1.02 6.25
N ILE A 226 10.41 1.73 5.15
CA ILE A 226 9.80 3.07 5.14
C ILE A 226 8.39 3.01 4.56
N ASN A 227 7.47 3.84 5.06
CA ASN A 227 6.18 4.07 4.40
C ASN A 227 5.97 5.56 4.12
N SER A 228 5.60 5.88 2.89
CA SER A 228 5.20 7.23 2.48
C SER A 228 3.69 7.39 2.66
N PHE A 229 3.28 8.55 3.17
CA PHE A 229 1.87 8.96 3.23
C PHE A 229 1.53 9.98 2.14
N GLN A 230 2.43 10.18 1.17
CA GLN A 230 2.22 11.03 0.01
C GLN A 230 1.49 10.28 -1.10
N MET A 231 0.26 9.90 -0.77
CA MET A 231 -0.69 9.23 -1.64
C MET A 231 -2.08 9.33 -1.02
N ARG A 232 -3.12 9.17 -1.83
CA ARG A 232 -4.49 9.12 -1.31
C ARG A 232 -4.74 7.79 -0.61
N SER A 233 -5.22 7.85 0.63
CA SER A 233 -5.65 6.66 1.36
C SER A 233 -6.75 5.92 0.58
N SER A 234 -6.74 4.60 0.62
CA SER A 234 -7.76 3.70 0.11
C SER A 234 -8.96 3.59 1.06
N PHE A 235 -8.93 4.27 2.21
CA PHE A 235 -9.92 4.16 3.28
C PHE A 235 -10.42 5.53 3.73
N GLY A 236 -11.64 5.55 4.28
CA GLY A 236 -12.28 6.78 4.78
C GLY A 236 -12.37 7.88 3.71
N GLU A 237 -11.98 9.10 4.09
CA GLU A 237 -12.05 10.31 3.25
C GLU A 237 -10.87 10.44 2.27
N HIS A 238 -10.18 9.35 1.95
CA HIS A 238 -9.04 9.32 1.01
C HIS A 238 -7.91 10.31 1.33
N GLU A 239 -7.71 10.56 2.62
CA GLU A 239 -6.73 11.51 3.14
C GLU A 239 -5.31 11.23 2.62
N SER A 240 -4.58 12.31 2.34
CA SER A 240 -3.15 12.28 2.03
C SER A 240 -2.34 13.17 2.97
N ARG A 241 -1.10 12.77 3.28
CA ARG A 241 -0.12 13.55 4.07
C ARG A 241 1.17 13.73 3.26
N PRO A 242 1.18 14.63 2.25
CA PRO A 242 2.32 14.80 1.37
C PRO A 242 3.62 15.16 2.09
N GLY A 243 4.73 14.54 1.72
CA GLY A 243 6.03 14.71 2.35
C GLY A 243 6.21 13.99 3.69
N ARG A 244 5.17 13.36 4.25
CA ARG A 244 5.28 12.58 5.48
C ARG A 244 5.75 11.15 5.21
N ILE A 245 6.69 10.68 6.02
CA ILE A 245 7.29 9.34 5.92
C ILE A 245 7.43 8.70 7.31
N LEU A 246 7.09 7.42 7.40
CA LEU A 246 7.35 6.56 8.56
C LEU A 246 8.72 5.88 8.40
N LEU A 247 9.53 5.91 9.46
CA LEU A 247 10.83 5.26 9.57
C LEU A 247 10.89 4.42 10.85
N ALA A 248 11.74 3.39 10.90
CA ALA A 248 12.01 2.70 12.15
C ALA A 248 12.79 3.58 13.14
N GLU A 249 12.58 3.38 14.45
CA GLU A 249 13.37 4.00 15.51
C GLU A 249 14.83 3.58 15.49
N SER A 250 15.19 2.50 14.80
CA SER A 250 16.58 2.10 14.57
C SER A 250 17.28 2.92 13.47
N MET A 251 16.55 3.73 12.69
CA MET A 251 17.11 4.51 11.58
C MET A 251 18.24 5.42 12.08
N PRO A 252 19.44 5.41 11.47
CA PRO A 252 20.55 6.17 12.01
C PRO A 252 20.32 7.70 12.06
N PRO A 253 20.82 8.42 13.09
CA PRO A 253 20.59 9.86 13.23
C PRO A 253 21.05 10.71 12.02
N TRP A 254 22.12 10.30 11.34
CA TRP A 254 22.61 11.02 10.15
C TRP A 254 21.64 10.88 8.97
N VAL A 255 21.03 9.70 8.78
CA VAL A 255 20.00 9.49 7.74
C VAL A 255 18.76 10.33 8.04
N ARG A 256 18.31 10.36 9.31
CA ARG A 256 17.19 11.21 9.71
C ARG A 256 17.46 12.69 9.44
N SER A 257 18.69 13.14 9.68
CA SER A 257 19.09 14.53 9.44
C SER A 257 19.07 14.87 7.96
N GLU A 258 19.59 13.98 7.11
CA GLU A 258 19.52 14.16 5.65
C GLU A 258 18.10 14.14 5.12
N LEU A 259 17.23 13.23 5.58
CA LEU A 259 15.83 13.20 5.15
C LEU A 259 15.08 14.48 5.55
N ARG A 260 15.33 15.01 6.76
CA ARG A 260 14.79 16.32 7.16
C ARG A 260 15.32 17.45 6.26
N ARG A 261 16.62 17.44 5.93
CA ARG A 261 17.22 18.41 5.00
C ARG A 261 16.60 18.35 3.62
N MET A 262 16.23 17.15 3.16
CA MET A 262 15.49 16.94 1.91
C MET A 262 14.03 17.44 1.99
N GLY A 263 13.51 17.76 3.18
CA GLY A 263 12.16 18.30 3.36
C GLY A 263 11.09 17.26 3.67
N TYR A 264 11.47 16.06 4.14
CA TYR A 264 10.52 15.07 4.64
C TYR A 264 10.07 15.39 6.07
N GLU A 265 8.79 15.17 6.35
CA GLU A 265 8.22 15.13 7.70
C GLU A 265 8.34 13.71 8.25
N LEU A 266 9.20 13.51 9.25
CA LEU A 266 9.54 12.18 9.76
C LEU A 266 8.63 11.76 10.91
N THR A 267 8.12 10.54 10.83
CA THR A 267 7.49 9.82 11.93
C THR A 267 8.25 8.53 12.22
N PHE A 268 8.09 8.01 13.44
CA PHE A 268 8.85 6.84 13.90
C PHE A 268 7.96 5.80 14.57
N GLU A 269 8.32 4.54 14.40
CA GLU A 269 7.80 3.37 15.13
C GLU A 269 8.94 2.41 15.43
N GLU A 270 8.83 1.60 16.49
CA GLU A 270 9.87 0.65 16.88
C GLU A 270 10.18 -0.34 15.74
N ARG A 271 9.13 -0.89 15.11
CA ARG A 271 9.21 -1.86 14.00
C ARG A 271 8.34 -1.37 12.85
N THR A 272 8.86 -1.45 11.63
CA THR A 272 8.16 -0.95 10.42
C THR A 272 8.10 -1.96 9.29
N SER A 273 8.80 -3.09 9.38
CA SER A 273 8.44 -4.27 8.61
C SER A 273 7.01 -4.62 9.02
N GLY A 274 6.02 -4.56 8.13
CA GLY A 274 4.70 -5.08 8.47
C GLY A 274 4.76 -6.57 8.84
N PRO A 275 3.62 -7.19 9.20
CA PRO A 275 3.51 -8.65 9.40
C PRO A 275 3.65 -9.40 8.06
N ILE A 276 4.88 -9.42 7.52
CA ILE A 276 5.22 -10.09 6.26
C ILE A 276 5.32 -11.57 6.53
N ASN A 277 4.66 -12.37 5.68
CA ASN A 277 4.85 -13.81 5.63
C ASN A 277 5.39 -14.18 4.24
N ALA A 278 6.38 -15.07 4.19
CA ALA A 278 7.04 -15.43 2.96
C ALA A 278 7.57 -16.87 2.96
N ILE A 279 7.61 -17.47 1.77
CA ILE A 279 8.32 -18.72 1.47
C ILE A 279 9.29 -18.46 0.32
N GLN A 280 10.57 -18.73 0.55
CA GLN A 280 11.61 -18.73 -0.46
C GLN A 280 11.87 -20.16 -0.95
N PHE A 281 11.95 -20.32 -2.27
CA PHE A 281 12.21 -21.60 -2.93
C PHE A 281 13.69 -21.69 -3.33
N ASP A 282 14.50 -22.33 -2.47
CA ASP A 282 15.92 -22.55 -2.72
C ASP A 282 16.12 -23.78 -3.61
N ARG A 283 16.15 -23.52 -4.92
CA ARG A 283 16.32 -24.55 -5.94
C ARG A 283 17.74 -25.11 -5.99
N ALA A 284 18.74 -24.42 -5.44
CA ALA A 284 20.12 -24.90 -5.44
C ALA A 284 20.29 -26.06 -4.45
N HIS A 285 19.61 -25.98 -3.30
CA HIS A 285 19.66 -26.99 -2.26
C HIS A 285 18.40 -27.88 -2.19
N GLY A 286 17.36 -27.56 -2.98
CA GLY A 286 16.10 -28.30 -2.98
C GLY A 286 15.30 -28.12 -1.68
N THR A 287 15.35 -26.92 -1.09
CA THR A 287 14.71 -26.61 0.19
C THR A 287 13.75 -25.43 0.08
N MET A 288 12.86 -25.31 1.06
CA MET A 288 11.98 -24.16 1.25
C MET A 288 12.34 -23.47 2.55
N TRP A 289 12.39 -22.13 2.52
CA TRP A 289 12.73 -21.31 3.68
C TRP A 289 11.53 -20.43 3.99
N GLY A 290 10.95 -20.59 5.18
CA GLY A 290 9.87 -19.73 5.66
C GLY A 290 10.42 -18.50 6.38
N GLY A 291 9.78 -17.35 6.19
CA GLY A 291 10.02 -16.14 6.95
C GLY A 291 8.72 -15.52 7.43
N SER A 292 8.63 -15.20 8.72
CA SER A 292 7.50 -14.47 9.31
C SER A 292 8.04 -13.32 10.15
N SER A 293 7.62 -12.10 9.80
CA SER A 293 8.06 -10.88 10.45
C SER A 293 7.78 -10.92 11.95
N ASN A 294 8.71 -10.39 12.74
CA ASN A 294 8.52 -10.18 14.17
C ASN A 294 7.57 -9.01 14.49
N HIS A 295 6.97 -8.38 13.49
CA HIS A 295 5.96 -7.35 13.67
C HIS A 295 4.57 -7.99 13.64
N GLY A 296 3.94 -8.14 14.80
CA GLY A 296 2.66 -8.86 14.94
C GLY A 296 2.83 -10.18 15.70
N GLU A 297 1.87 -11.08 15.52
CA GLU A 297 1.84 -12.42 16.13
C GLU A 297 1.96 -13.53 15.08
N ASP A 298 2.53 -13.20 13.91
CA ASP A 298 2.72 -14.10 12.78
C ASP A 298 3.77 -15.19 13.07
N TYR A 299 3.60 -16.37 12.47
CA TYR A 299 4.49 -17.51 12.67
C TYR A 299 4.55 -18.41 11.44
N GLY A 300 5.67 -19.13 11.30
CA GLY A 300 5.86 -20.16 10.28
C GLY A 300 5.85 -21.57 10.88
N LEU A 301 5.39 -22.54 10.10
CA LEU A 301 5.45 -23.98 10.42
C LEU A 301 6.01 -24.74 9.21
N ALA A 302 6.77 -25.79 9.47
CA ALA A 302 7.26 -26.72 8.47
C ALA A 302 7.12 -28.15 9.00
N TRP A 303 6.89 -29.12 8.11
CA TRP A 303 6.78 -30.54 8.42
C TRP A 303 7.38 -31.40 7.30
#